data_AF-A0A8S1WL94-F1
#
_entry.id   AF-A0A8S1WL94-F1
#
_cell.length_a   1.000
_cell.length_b   1.000
_cell.length_c   1.000
_cell.angle_alpha   90.00
_cell.angle_beta   90.00
_cell.angle_gamma   90.00
#
_symmetry.space_group_name_H-M   'P 1'
#
loop_
_entity.id
_entity.type
_entity.pdbx_description
1 polymer ?
#
loop_
_entity_poly.entity_id
_entity_poly.type
_entity_poly.pdbx_seq_one_letter_code
_entity_poly.pdbx_strand_id
1 'polypeptide(L)'
;MITIGLFAVKIGQYSIGNKIGKWIIQYQDQIIGGGYYDEQGQKVGNWVEVHEKFNWYIFNQFLIHCQITFHGFYKNGKRNGFWQYFYYLTLLMGHGRFDENGVKQGKWVELFQNFWSSCQITEEGEYQNGKRVGLWYTIENNKIISGGIYNDKEQKNGIWRDLHENFSCFCEISYEGQYKSGIKVGYWKTIFQSEQHVGGGNYDEKGIRNGRWADLDENFNRNFGTSFVQYIQNYECGLKKGELTQQPFR
;
A
#
# COMPACT_ATOMS: atom_id res chain seq x y z
N MET A 1 7.08 -37.18 -12.09
CA MET A 1 6.99 -36.62 -10.73
C MET A 1 6.67 -35.14 -10.90
N ILE A 2 5.42 -34.73 -10.68
CA ILE A 2 5.01 -33.33 -10.87
C ILE A 2 5.52 -32.55 -9.66
N THR A 3 6.32 -31.51 -9.88
CA THR A 3 6.84 -30.61 -8.85
C THR A 3 5.68 -29.78 -8.29
N ILE A 4 5.01 -30.25 -7.24
CA ILE A 4 3.84 -29.58 -6.61
C ILE A 4 4.27 -28.45 -5.63
N GLY A 5 5.56 -28.06 -5.61
CA GLY A 5 6.15 -27.37 -4.45
C GLY A 5 6.17 -25.83 -4.44
N LEU A 6 5.63 -25.14 -5.47
CA LEU A 6 5.87 -23.69 -5.63
C LEU A 6 4.65 -22.80 -5.35
N PHE A 7 3.43 -23.33 -5.37
CA PHE A 7 2.21 -22.51 -5.26
C PHE A 7 1.22 -23.08 -4.24
N ALA A 8 0.48 -22.20 -3.59
CA ALA A 8 -0.62 -22.60 -2.72
C ALA A 8 -1.81 -23.11 -3.57
N VAL A 9 -2.36 -24.27 -3.20
CA VAL A 9 -3.49 -24.91 -3.89
C VAL A 9 -4.73 -24.84 -3.01
N LYS A 10 -5.90 -24.60 -3.63
CA LYS A 10 -7.20 -24.58 -2.94
C LYS A 10 -7.94 -25.89 -3.23
N ILE A 11 -8.31 -26.62 -2.18
CA ILE A 11 -8.94 -27.95 -2.27
C ILE A 11 -10.29 -27.90 -1.55
N GLY A 12 -11.33 -28.42 -2.20
CA GLY A 12 -12.67 -28.49 -1.64
C GLY A 12 -13.66 -29.14 -2.61
N GLN A 13 -14.95 -29.04 -2.29
CA GLN A 13 -16.02 -29.69 -3.03
C GLN A 13 -16.88 -28.68 -3.77
N TYR A 14 -17.49 -29.16 -4.86
CA TYR A 14 -18.50 -28.42 -5.61
C TYR A 14 -19.83 -29.16 -5.60
N SER A 15 -20.94 -28.41 -5.60
CA SER A 15 -22.29 -28.91 -5.86
C SER A 15 -23.01 -27.93 -6.78
N ILE A 16 -23.52 -28.43 -7.90
CA ILE A 16 -24.25 -27.63 -8.91
C ILE A 16 -23.46 -26.36 -9.31
N GLY A 17 -22.14 -26.52 -9.51
CA GLY A 17 -21.24 -25.41 -9.89
C GLY A 17 -20.81 -24.48 -8.74
N ASN A 18 -21.39 -24.59 -7.56
CA ASN A 18 -21.04 -23.78 -6.39
C ASN A 18 -20.02 -24.49 -5.50
N LYS A 19 -19.11 -23.73 -4.89
CA LYS A 19 -18.23 -24.26 -3.84
C LYS A 19 -19.05 -24.54 -2.60
N ILE A 20 -18.92 -25.71 -2.00
CA ILE A 20 -19.66 -26.07 -0.79
C ILE A 20 -18.75 -26.66 0.28
N GLY A 21 -19.19 -26.56 1.53
CA GLY A 21 -18.54 -27.21 2.66
C GLY A 21 -17.13 -26.70 2.92
N LYS A 22 -16.28 -27.57 3.47
CA LYS A 22 -14.92 -27.22 3.87
C LYS A 22 -14.01 -27.03 2.65
N TRP A 23 -13.31 -25.91 2.63
CA TRP A 23 -12.25 -25.60 1.68
C TRP A 23 -10.96 -25.31 2.43
N ILE A 24 -9.86 -25.89 1.97
CA ILE A 24 -8.53 -25.70 2.54
C ILE A 24 -7.58 -25.07 1.51
N ILE A 25 -6.58 -24.36 2.01
CA ILE A 25 -5.47 -23.82 1.24
C ILE A 25 -4.22 -24.54 1.71
N GLN A 26 -3.55 -25.25 0.80
CA GLN A 26 -2.39 -26.09 1.10
C GLN A 26 -1.15 -25.56 0.37
N TYR A 27 0.00 -25.53 1.06
CA TYR A 27 1.30 -25.19 0.50
C TYR A 27 2.37 -26.09 1.11
N GLN A 28 3.20 -26.73 0.27
CA GLN A 28 4.29 -27.63 0.70
C GLN A 28 3.85 -28.59 1.82
N ASP A 29 2.73 -29.28 1.61
CA ASP A 29 2.11 -30.24 2.54
C ASP A 29 1.52 -29.69 3.85
N GLN A 30 1.51 -28.37 4.03
CA GLN A 30 0.87 -27.73 5.17
C GLN A 30 -0.45 -27.06 4.79
N ILE A 31 -1.47 -27.19 5.65
CA ILE A 31 -2.70 -26.41 5.54
C ILE A 31 -2.42 -25.03 6.12
N ILE A 32 -2.39 -24.02 5.25
CA ILE A 32 -2.07 -22.63 5.60
C ILE A 32 -3.31 -21.73 5.66
N GLY A 33 -4.47 -22.25 5.26
CA GLY A 33 -5.72 -21.52 5.36
C GLY A 33 -6.94 -22.32 4.90
N GLY A 34 -8.06 -21.64 4.76
CA GLY A 34 -9.34 -22.25 4.43
C GLY A 34 -10.52 -21.71 5.23
N GLY A 35 -11.67 -22.31 5.02
CA GLY A 35 -12.92 -22.02 5.72
C GLY A 35 -14.07 -22.82 5.13
N TYR A 36 -15.29 -22.35 5.31
CA TYR A 36 -16.50 -23.04 4.87
C TYR A 36 -17.32 -22.20 3.89
N TYR A 37 -17.90 -22.87 2.91
CA TYR A 37 -18.95 -22.32 2.05
C TYR A 37 -20.29 -22.94 2.42
N ASP A 38 -21.36 -22.14 2.36
CA ASP A 38 -22.74 -22.62 2.43
C ASP A 38 -23.20 -23.26 1.11
N GLU A 39 -24.45 -23.73 1.07
CA GLU A 39 -25.05 -24.39 -0.11
C GLU A 39 -25.22 -23.43 -1.30
N GLN A 40 -25.23 -22.13 -1.04
CA GLN A 40 -25.34 -21.07 -2.06
C GLN A 40 -23.96 -20.63 -2.57
N GLY A 41 -22.87 -21.22 -2.07
CA GLY A 41 -21.51 -20.89 -2.48
C GLY A 41 -20.93 -19.64 -1.83
N GLN A 42 -21.52 -19.17 -0.73
CA GLN A 42 -21.04 -18.02 0.01
C GLN A 42 -20.13 -18.45 1.15
N LYS A 43 -19.06 -17.69 1.38
CA LYS A 43 -18.20 -17.90 2.55
C LYS A 43 -18.99 -17.65 3.84
N VAL A 44 -18.83 -18.55 4.80
CA VAL A 44 -19.43 -18.47 6.13
C VAL A 44 -18.44 -18.92 7.20
N GLY A 45 -18.61 -18.40 8.42
CA GLY A 45 -17.82 -18.82 9.57
C GLY A 45 -16.41 -18.25 9.58
N ASN A 46 -15.52 -18.88 10.34
CA ASN A 46 -14.12 -18.48 10.41
C ASN A 46 -13.37 -18.84 9.12
N TRP A 47 -12.54 -17.91 8.66
CA TRP A 47 -11.72 -18.05 7.48
C TRP A 47 -10.29 -17.61 7.76
N VAL A 48 -9.36 -18.34 7.14
CA VAL A 48 -7.96 -17.96 6.98
C VAL A 48 -7.70 -17.84 5.50
N GLU A 49 -7.46 -16.63 5.02
CA GLU A 49 -7.12 -16.36 3.62
C GLU A 49 -5.61 -16.13 3.49
N VAL A 50 -5.08 -16.35 2.29
CA VAL A 50 -3.68 -16.06 1.97
C VAL A 50 -3.63 -14.83 1.07
N HIS A 51 -2.62 -13.98 1.27
CA HIS A 51 -2.40 -12.79 0.45
C HIS A 51 -2.14 -13.16 -1.02
N GLU A 52 -2.56 -12.32 -1.96
CA GLU A 52 -2.42 -12.58 -3.40
C GLU A 52 -0.97 -12.77 -3.85
N LYS A 53 -0.04 -11.98 -3.30
CA LYS A 53 1.40 -12.08 -3.54
C LYS A 53 2.08 -13.24 -2.79
N PHE A 54 1.31 -14.20 -2.26
CA PHE A 54 1.86 -15.33 -1.50
C PHE A 54 2.91 -16.07 -2.35
N ASN A 55 4.18 -16.06 -1.90
CA ASN A 55 5.37 -16.58 -2.59
C ASN A 55 5.75 -15.99 -3.97
N TRP A 56 5.21 -14.84 -4.40
CA TRP A 56 5.32 -14.45 -5.82
C TRP A 56 6.57 -13.66 -6.23
N TYR A 57 7.45 -13.17 -5.34
CA TYR A 57 8.45 -12.19 -5.81
C TYR A 57 9.80 -12.84 -6.17
N ILE A 58 10.17 -12.83 -7.46
CA ILE A 58 11.55 -13.06 -7.90
C ILE A 58 12.24 -11.69 -8.03
N PHE A 59 13.15 -11.39 -7.12
CA PHE A 59 14.04 -10.22 -7.24
C PHE A 59 15.45 -10.70 -7.51
N ASN A 60 16.04 -10.31 -8.64
CA ASN A 60 17.40 -10.71 -9.00
C ASN A 60 17.66 -12.23 -8.86
N GLN A 61 16.71 -13.06 -9.34
CA GLN A 61 16.76 -14.54 -9.26
C GLN A 61 16.54 -15.16 -7.86
N PHE A 62 16.23 -14.36 -6.83
CA PHE A 62 15.86 -14.86 -5.50
C PHE A 62 14.35 -14.94 -5.31
N LEU A 63 13.86 -16.10 -4.87
CA LEU A 63 12.49 -16.29 -4.38
C LEU A 63 12.33 -15.56 -3.05
N ILE A 64 11.47 -14.54 -3.02
CA ILE A 64 11.13 -13.77 -1.83
C ILE A 64 9.75 -14.21 -1.34
N HIS A 65 9.69 -14.60 -0.08
CA HIS A 65 8.51 -15.13 0.57
C HIS A 65 7.66 -14.00 1.15
N CYS A 66 6.50 -13.73 0.54
CA CYS A 66 5.43 -13.02 1.21
C CYS A 66 4.47 -14.07 1.78
N GLN A 67 4.48 -14.26 3.11
CA GLN A 67 3.61 -15.24 3.78
C GLN A 67 2.64 -14.52 4.71
N ILE A 68 1.67 -13.84 4.12
CA ILE A 68 0.64 -13.10 4.84
C ILE A 68 -0.66 -13.89 4.81
N THR A 69 -1.29 -14.01 5.98
CA THR A 69 -2.62 -14.59 6.13
C THR A 69 -3.59 -13.61 6.76
N PHE A 70 -4.85 -13.69 6.36
CA PHE A 70 -5.96 -12.88 6.83
C PHE A 70 -6.95 -13.74 7.58
N HIS A 71 -7.17 -13.46 8.86
CA HIS A 71 -8.00 -14.25 9.73
C HIS A 71 -9.23 -13.44 10.11
N GLY A 72 -10.41 -14.03 10.01
CA GLY A 72 -11.63 -13.38 10.45
C GLY A 72 -12.88 -14.18 10.13
N PHE A 73 -14.03 -13.54 10.32
CA PHE A 73 -15.33 -14.17 10.17
C PHE A 73 -16.03 -13.69 8.89
N TYR A 74 -16.73 -14.61 8.23
CA TYR A 74 -17.62 -14.32 7.12
C TYR A 74 -19.09 -14.55 7.52
N LYS A 75 -19.95 -13.63 7.10
CA LYS A 75 -21.41 -13.73 7.20
C LYS A 75 -22.01 -13.39 5.84
N ASN A 76 -22.82 -14.29 5.28
CA ASN A 76 -23.47 -14.11 3.98
C ASN A 76 -22.49 -13.70 2.87
N GLY A 77 -21.32 -14.38 2.80
CA GLY A 77 -20.29 -14.10 1.81
C GLY A 77 -19.48 -12.82 2.03
N LYS A 78 -19.75 -12.05 3.08
CA LYS A 78 -19.06 -10.78 3.39
C LYS A 78 -18.19 -10.91 4.64
N ARG A 79 -17.03 -10.25 4.64
CA ARG A 79 -16.18 -10.12 5.83
C ARG A 79 -16.99 -9.42 6.92
N ASN A 80 -16.95 -9.92 8.13
CA ASN A 80 -17.73 -9.37 9.24
C ASN A 80 -16.93 -9.41 10.53
N GLY A 81 -17.10 -8.39 11.37
CA GLY A 81 -16.44 -8.32 12.66
C GLY A 81 -14.95 -8.07 12.55
N PHE A 82 -14.19 -8.56 13.53
CA PHE A 82 -12.76 -8.30 13.66
C PHE A 82 -11.94 -9.18 12.71
N TRP A 83 -10.94 -8.57 12.08
CA TRP A 83 -10.02 -9.21 11.14
C TRP A 83 -8.58 -8.89 11.52
N GLN A 84 -7.71 -9.88 11.38
CA GLN A 84 -6.29 -9.81 11.74
C GLN A 84 -5.40 -10.32 10.62
N TYR A 85 -4.26 -9.67 10.43
CA TYR A 85 -3.30 -9.94 9.36
C TYR A 85 -2.02 -10.45 9.99
N PHE A 86 -1.56 -11.64 9.62
CA PHE A 86 -0.38 -12.26 10.21
C PHE A 86 0.69 -12.51 9.15
N TYR A 87 1.91 -12.09 9.44
CA TYR A 87 3.12 -12.46 8.73
C TYR A 87 3.75 -13.72 9.35
N TYR A 88 4.12 -14.69 8.51
CA TYR A 88 4.57 -16.02 8.94
C TYR A 88 3.66 -16.64 10.03
N LEU A 89 2.34 -16.46 9.88
CA LEU A 89 1.29 -16.98 10.78
C LEU A 89 1.34 -16.49 12.23
N THR A 90 2.35 -15.72 12.63
CA THR A 90 2.67 -15.47 14.05
C THR A 90 2.80 -14.00 14.37
N LEU A 91 3.33 -13.19 13.45
CA LEU A 91 3.52 -11.77 13.66
C LEU A 91 2.28 -11.00 13.20
N LEU A 92 1.53 -10.43 14.15
CA LEU A 92 0.39 -9.56 13.85
C LEU A 92 0.89 -8.27 13.18
N MET A 93 0.53 -8.09 11.91
CA MET A 93 0.92 -6.92 11.11
C MET A 93 -0.19 -5.89 11.00
N GLY A 94 -1.44 -6.31 11.12
CA GLY A 94 -2.56 -5.42 10.90
C GLY A 94 -3.87 -6.00 11.41
N HIS A 95 -4.86 -5.14 11.57
CA HIS A 95 -6.18 -5.53 12.02
C HIS A 95 -7.21 -4.43 11.76
N GLY A 96 -8.48 -4.79 11.89
CA GLY A 96 -9.58 -3.84 11.90
C GLY A 96 -10.93 -4.53 11.97
N ARG A 97 -12.01 -3.75 11.81
CA ARG A 97 -13.38 -4.27 11.94
C ARG A 97 -14.24 -3.94 10.73
N PHE A 98 -14.90 -4.96 10.21
CA PHE A 98 -15.97 -4.81 9.22
C PHE A 98 -17.33 -4.81 9.92
N ASP A 99 -18.27 -4.03 9.38
CA ASP A 99 -19.69 -4.10 9.79
C ASP A 99 -20.43 -5.28 9.14
N GLU A 100 -21.75 -5.34 9.34
CA GLU A 100 -22.63 -6.39 8.78
C GLU A 100 -22.73 -6.38 7.25
N ASN A 101 -22.38 -5.27 6.61
CA ASN A 101 -22.39 -5.10 5.17
C ASN A 101 -21.02 -5.33 4.54
N GLY A 102 -20.01 -5.72 5.32
CA GLY A 102 -18.65 -5.92 4.86
C GLY A 102 -17.88 -4.63 4.62
N VAL A 103 -18.31 -3.54 5.26
CA VAL A 103 -17.68 -2.22 5.11
C VAL A 103 -16.76 -1.96 6.30
N LYS A 104 -15.57 -1.42 6.03
CA LYS A 104 -14.57 -1.08 7.07
C LYS A 104 -15.10 0.04 7.97
N GLN A 105 -14.89 -0.13 9.27
CA GLN A 105 -15.28 0.85 10.29
C GLN A 105 -14.20 0.99 11.37
N GLY A 106 -14.09 2.18 11.95
CA GLY A 106 -13.22 2.49 13.08
C GLY A 106 -11.74 2.42 12.73
N LYS A 107 -10.90 2.11 13.72
CA LYS A 107 -9.45 2.06 13.56
C LYS A 107 -8.99 0.85 12.75
N TRP A 108 -8.03 1.08 11.86
CA TRP A 108 -7.42 0.07 11.01
C TRP A 108 -5.90 0.21 11.03
N VAL A 109 -5.25 -0.95 10.98
CA VAL A 109 -3.83 -1.11 10.66
C VAL A 109 -3.78 -2.02 9.42
N GLU A 110 -3.29 -1.49 8.32
CA GLU A 110 -3.27 -2.11 7.00
C GLU A 110 -1.86 -2.34 6.51
N LEU A 111 -1.68 -3.30 5.60
CA LEU A 111 -0.39 -3.50 4.94
C LEU A 111 -0.23 -2.46 3.83
N PHE A 112 0.95 -1.86 3.72
CA PHE A 112 1.25 -0.97 2.60
C PHE A 112 1.19 -1.70 1.25
N GLN A 113 0.83 -1.01 0.17
CA GLN A 113 0.66 -1.63 -1.17
C GLN A 113 1.94 -2.34 -1.67
N ASN A 114 3.11 -1.82 -1.29
CA ASN A 114 4.43 -2.36 -1.63
C ASN A 114 5.01 -3.20 -0.49
N PHE A 115 4.16 -3.74 0.41
CA PHE A 115 4.61 -4.61 1.49
C PHE A 115 5.42 -5.80 0.96
N TRP A 116 6.53 -6.08 1.64
CA TRP A 116 7.45 -7.17 1.35
C TRP A 116 8.18 -7.57 2.63
N SER A 117 8.75 -8.78 2.64
CA SER A 117 9.40 -9.35 3.84
C SER A 117 10.46 -8.44 4.45
N SER A 118 11.19 -7.72 3.60
CA SER A 118 12.30 -6.83 3.97
C SER A 118 11.87 -5.39 4.23
N CYS A 119 10.63 -5.01 3.91
CA CYS A 119 10.06 -3.77 4.44
C CYS A 119 8.58 -3.90 4.81
N GLN A 120 8.43 -3.98 6.12
CA GLN A 120 7.22 -4.31 6.83
C GLN A 120 6.47 -3.01 7.16
N ILE A 121 5.99 -2.34 6.11
CA ILE A 121 5.31 -1.05 6.25
C ILE A 121 3.81 -1.29 6.47
N THR A 122 3.28 -0.57 7.45
CA THR A 122 1.84 -0.51 7.71
C THR A 122 1.28 0.88 7.45
N GLU A 123 -0.02 0.94 7.18
CA GLU A 123 -0.80 2.18 7.19
C GLU A 123 -1.81 2.13 8.34
N GLU A 124 -1.90 3.20 9.11
CA GLU A 124 -2.81 3.29 10.25
C GLU A 124 -3.72 4.50 10.12
N GLY A 125 -4.99 4.31 10.46
CA GLY A 125 -5.96 5.39 10.50
C GLY A 125 -7.36 4.90 10.79
N GLU A 126 -8.34 5.75 10.47
CA GLU A 126 -9.76 5.47 10.74
C GLU A 126 -10.57 5.40 9.45
N TYR A 127 -11.50 4.45 9.41
CA TYR A 127 -12.53 4.34 8.40
C TYR A 127 -13.89 4.70 8.97
N GLN A 128 -14.67 5.46 8.21
CA GLN A 128 -16.08 5.70 8.47
C GLN A 128 -16.86 5.37 7.20
N ASN A 129 -17.78 4.39 7.29
CA ASN A 129 -18.56 3.92 6.13
C ASN A 129 -17.68 3.53 4.94
N GLY A 130 -16.55 2.88 5.22
CA GLY A 130 -15.62 2.39 4.21
C GLY A 130 -14.71 3.45 3.61
N LYS A 131 -14.79 4.70 4.06
CA LYS A 131 -13.91 5.80 3.63
C LYS A 131 -12.85 6.13 4.66
N ARG A 132 -11.61 6.35 4.23
CA ARG A 132 -10.56 6.90 5.10
C ARG A 132 -10.96 8.30 5.58
N VAL A 133 -10.94 8.50 6.88
CA VAL A 133 -11.25 9.79 7.54
C VAL A 133 -10.17 10.15 8.54
N GLY A 134 -10.01 11.46 8.78
CA GLY A 134 -9.09 11.96 9.79
C GLY A 134 -7.64 11.64 9.48
N LEU A 135 -6.84 11.45 10.54
CA LEU A 135 -5.41 11.22 10.43
C LEU A 135 -5.10 9.81 9.92
N TRP A 136 -4.20 9.77 8.95
CA TRP A 136 -3.64 8.54 8.41
C TRP A 136 -2.12 8.63 8.35
N TYR A 137 -1.46 7.56 8.77
CA TYR A 137 0.00 7.45 8.84
C TYR A 137 0.49 6.22 8.10
N THR A 138 1.66 6.32 7.50
CA THR A 138 2.44 5.19 7.01
C THR A 138 3.62 5.00 7.95
N ILE A 139 3.79 3.78 8.47
CA ILE A 139 4.75 3.48 9.52
C ILE A 139 5.74 2.42 9.03
N GLU A 140 7.03 2.70 9.19
CA GLU A 140 8.13 1.76 8.95
C GLU A 140 9.01 1.71 10.20
N ASN A 141 9.27 0.52 10.73
CA ASN A 141 10.11 0.33 11.93
C ASN A 141 9.72 1.26 13.11
N ASN A 142 8.42 1.39 13.37
CA ASN A 142 7.83 2.29 14.38
C ASN A 142 8.07 3.80 14.15
N LYS A 143 8.49 4.21 12.95
CA LYS A 143 8.62 5.61 12.55
C LYS A 143 7.55 5.98 11.54
N ILE A 144 6.92 7.13 11.73
CA ILE A 144 5.99 7.70 10.75
C ILE A 144 6.82 8.25 9.59
N ILE A 145 6.67 7.65 8.42
CA ILE A 145 7.40 8.02 7.20
C ILE A 145 6.54 8.79 6.20
N SER A 146 5.21 8.74 6.35
CA SER A 146 4.24 9.43 5.50
C SER A 146 2.91 9.60 6.24
N GLY A 147 2.05 10.50 5.76
CA GLY A 147 0.72 10.67 6.32
C GLY A 147 0.14 12.06 6.15
N GLY A 148 -1.08 12.22 6.64
CA GLY A 148 -1.82 13.47 6.64
C GLY A 148 -3.29 13.25 6.98
N ILE A 149 -4.14 14.24 6.70
CA ILE A 149 -5.57 14.22 7.05
C ILE A 149 -6.44 14.00 5.81
N TYR A 150 -7.36 13.05 5.88
CA TYR A 150 -8.48 12.91 4.94
C TYR A 150 -9.70 13.68 5.45
N ASN A 151 -10.41 14.35 4.54
CA ASN A 151 -11.71 14.95 4.82
C ASN A 151 -12.85 13.92 4.70
N ASP A 152 -14.09 14.34 4.98
CA ASP A 152 -15.29 13.47 4.95
C ASP A 152 -15.63 12.90 3.55
N LYS A 153 -14.96 13.41 2.51
CA LYS A 153 -15.08 12.94 1.13
C LYS A 153 -13.93 12.00 0.73
N GLU A 154 -13.12 11.55 1.70
CA GLU A 154 -11.92 10.73 1.49
C GLU A 154 -10.85 11.44 0.64
N GLN A 155 -10.80 12.76 0.70
CA GLN A 155 -9.80 13.54 -0.03
C GLN A 155 -8.72 14.03 0.93
N LYS A 156 -7.46 13.92 0.51
CA LYS A 156 -6.33 14.50 1.22
C LYS A 156 -6.55 16.00 1.44
N ASN A 157 -6.33 16.47 2.65
CA ASN A 157 -6.51 17.86 3.04
C ASN A 157 -5.46 18.27 4.08
N GLY A 158 -5.02 19.53 4.02
CA GLY A 158 -3.99 20.04 4.92
C GLY A 158 -2.58 19.56 4.52
N ILE A 159 -1.67 19.52 5.48
CA ILE A 159 -0.29 19.09 5.23
C ILE A 159 -0.23 17.58 5.07
N TRP A 160 0.51 17.15 4.06
CA TRP A 160 0.75 15.75 3.74
C TRP A 160 2.22 15.51 3.43
N ARG A 161 2.68 14.32 3.82
CA ARG A 161 3.89 13.70 3.29
C ARG A 161 3.47 12.48 2.46
N ASP A 162 3.69 12.53 1.15
CA ASP A 162 3.45 11.43 0.21
C ASP A 162 4.72 10.63 -0.02
N LEU A 163 4.62 9.30 -0.09
CA LEU A 163 5.71 8.47 -0.57
C LEU A 163 5.73 8.42 -2.10
N HIS A 164 6.91 8.30 -2.69
CA HIS A 164 7.06 8.00 -4.10
C HIS A 164 6.39 6.65 -4.46
N GLU A 165 5.88 6.49 -5.68
CA GLU A 165 5.20 5.26 -6.13
C GLU A 165 6.06 3.99 -5.96
N ASN A 166 7.34 4.11 -6.28
CA ASN A 166 8.38 3.09 -6.14
C ASN A 166 9.07 3.13 -4.76
N PHE A 167 8.47 3.77 -3.75
CA PHE A 167 9.04 3.78 -2.40
C PHE A 167 9.24 2.36 -1.89
N SER A 168 10.41 2.14 -1.31
CA SER A 168 10.82 0.91 -0.65
C SER A 168 11.86 1.26 0.42
N CYS A 169 12.18 0.35 1.34
CA CYS A 169 13.25 0.58 2.33
C CYS A 169 14.65 0.78 1.74
N PHE A 170 14.83 0.59 0.43
CA PHE A 170 16.09 0.91 -0.26
C PHE A 170 16.01 2.19 -1.10
N CYS A 171 14.82 2.80 -1.24
CA CYS A 171 14.65 4.09 -1.88
C CYS A 171 13.58 4.94 -1.20
N GLU A 172 14.04 5.84 -0.35
CA GLU A 172 13.21 6.71 0.48
C GLU A 172 13.04 8.09 -0.16
N ILE A 173 12.15 8.20 -1.14
CA ILE A 173 11.72 9.49 -1.69
C ILE A 173 10.32 9.80 -1.17
N SER A 174 10.16 10.99 -0.63
CA SER A 174 8.87 11.52 -0.23
C SER A 174 8.67 12.95 -0.69
N TYR A 175 7.41 13.39 -0.67
CA TYR A 175 7.01 14.72 -1.06
C TYR A 175 6.18 15.34 0.06
N GLU A 176 6.55 16.55 0.48
CA GLU A 176 5.80 17.27 1.50
C GLU A 176 5.16 18.52 0.94
N GLY A 177 3.88 18.73 1.24
CA GLY A 177 3.20 19.95 0.87
C GLY A 177 1.76 19.96 1.35
N GLN A 178 0.99 20.89 0.81
CA GLN A 178 -0.40 21.08 1.20
C GLN A 178 -1.35 20.52 0.14
N TYR A 179 -2.39 19.84 0.61
CA TYR A 179 -3.57 19.50 -0.16
C TYR A 179 -4.76 20.38 0.25
N LYS A 180 -5.61 20.71 -0.72
CA LYS A 180 -6.92 21.30 -0.53
C LYS A 180 -7.95 20.45 -1.26
N SER A 181 -8.72 19.66 -0.51
CA SER A 181 -9.74 18.74 -1.05
C SER A 181 -9.22 17.84 -2.20
N GLY A 182 -8.04 17.25 -1.99
CA GLY A 182 -7.40 16.33 -2.95
C GLY A 182 -6.51 17.00 -4.00
N ILE A 183 -6.48 18.33 -4.06
CA ILE A 183 -5.65 19.09 -5.01
C ILE A 183 -4.36 19.54 -4.30
N LYS A 184 -3.18 19.23 -4.88
CA LYS A 184 -1.90 19.76 -4.40
C LYS A 184 -1.87 21.27 -4.62
N VAL A 185 -1.58 22.04 -3.58
CA VAL A 185 -1.52 23.51 -3.65
C VAL A 185 -0.25 24.02 -2.96
N GLY A 186 0.20 25.21 -3.38
CA GLY A 186 1.33 25.88 -2.79
C GLY A 186 2.66 25.15 -3.03
N TYR A 187 3.63 25.41 -2.16
CA TYR A 187 4.97 24.84 -2.30
C TYR A 187 5.02 23.38 -1.84
N TRP A 188 5.59 22.54 -2.69
CA TRP A 188 5.85 21.13 -2.45
C TRP A 188 7.35 20.85 -2.47
N LYS A 189 7.82 20.13 -1.46
CA LYS A 189 9.22 19.75 -1.25
C LYS A 189 9.43 18.30 -1.67
N THR A 190 10.54 18.01 -2.33
CA THR A 190 11.04 16.65 -2.54
C THR A 190 12.09 16.35 -1.48
N ILE A 191 11.90 15.26 -0.74
CA ILE A 191 12.78 14.83 0.35
C ILE A 191 13.36 13.46 0.01
N PHE A 192 14.68 13.32 0.15
CA PHE A 192 15.39 12.06 0.00
C PHE A 192 15.97 11.62 1.36
N GLN A 193 15.90 10.31 1.65
CA GLN A 193 16.41 9.68 2.89
C GLN A 193 15.95 10.40 4.15
N SER A 194 14.67 10.77 4.16
CA SER A 194 13.97 11.35 5.32
C SER A 194 14.48 12.70 5.85
N GLU A 195 15.55 13.29 5.30
CA GLU A 195 16.16 14.52 5.86
C GLU A 195 16.72 15.50 4.81
N GLN A 196 16.96 15.07 3.56
CA GLN A 196 17.59 15.92 2.55
C GLN A 196 16.53 16.53 1.62
N HIS A 197 16.35 17.85 1.67
CA HIS A 197 15.55 18.57 0.67
C HIS A 197 16.32 18.64 -0.65
N VAL A 198 15.81 17.94 -1.65
CA VAL A 198 16.45 17.74 -2.95
C VAL A 198 15.59 18.25 -4.11
N GLY A 199 14.63 19.13 -3.85
CA GLY A 199 13.85 19.74 -4.92
C GLY A 199 12.46 20.10 -4.50
N GLY A 200 11.61 20.39 -5.48
CA GLY A 200 10.27 20.89 -5.25
C GLY A 200 9.88 22.02 -6.19
N GLY A 201 8.68 22.53 -5.97
CA GLY A 201 8.10 23.62 -6.76
C GLY A 201 6.71 23.98 -6.27
N ASN A 202 6.06 24.92 -6.98
CA ASN A 202 4.77 25.46 -6.54
C ASN A 202 3.62 24.97 -7.44
N TYR A 203 2.50 24.60 -6.82
CA TYR A 203 1.23 24.34 -7.48
C TYR A 203 0.25 25.50 -7.24
N ASP A 204 -0.47 25.90 -8.28
CA ASP A 204 -1.58 26.83 -8.13
C ASP A 204 -2.82 26.18 -7.47
N GLU A 205 -3.89 26.96 -7.28
CA GLU A 205 -5.15 26.49 -6.67
C GLU A 205 -5.87 25.40 -7.48
N LYS A 206 -5.49 25.18 -8.74
CA LYS A 206 -6.02 24.11 -9.61
C LYS A 206 -5.13 22.88 -9.63
N GLY A 207 -4.01 22.89 -8.89
CA GLY A 207 -3.03 21.80 -8.87
C GLY A 207 -2.11 21.80 -10.08
N ILE A 208 -1.98 22.94 -10.76
CA ILE A 208 -1.13 23.07 -11.93
C ILE A 208 0.25 23.58 -11.50
N ARG A 209 1.31 22.92 -11.97
CA ARG A 209 2.69 23.34 -11.72
C ARG A 209 2.92 24.76 -12.26
N ASN A 210 3.43 25.64 -11.42
CA ASN A 210 3.78 27.01 -11.78
C ASN A 210 5.15 27.40 -11.21
N GLY A 211 5.85 28.28 -11.91
CA GLY A 211 7.16 28.78 -11.54
C GLY A 211 8.26 27.73 -11.69
N ARG A 212 9.32 27.88 -10.90
CA ARG A 212 10.52 27.06 -10.97
C ARG A 212 10.32 25.74 -10.22
N TRP A 213 10.61 24.64 -10.89
CA TRP A 213 10.59 23.29 -10.36
C TRP A 213 11.98 22.68 -10.41
N ALA A 214 12.36 21.98 -9.34
CA ALA A 214 13.53 21.11 -9.29
C ALA A 214 13.04 19.67 -9.09
N ASP A 215 13.05 18.88 -10.15
CA ASP A 215 12.65 17.48 -10.17
C ASP A 215 13.90 16.56 -10.11
N LEU A 216 13.75 15.37 -9.52
CA LEU A 216 14.78 14.32 -9.58
C LEU A 216 14.70 13.57 -10.91
N ASP A 217 15.83 13.03 -11.36
CA ASP A 217 15.87 12.11 -12.52
C ASP A 217 14.86 10.96 -12.33
N GLU A 218 14.09 10.66 -13.37
CA GLU A 218 13.09 9.58 -13.35
C GLU A 218 13.71 8.20 -13.04
N ASN A 219 14.99 8.00 -13.37
CA ASN A 219 15.72 6.76 -13.09
C ASN A 219 16.40 6.74 -11.72
N PHE A 220 16.32 7.83 -10.95
CA PHE A 220 16.97 7.91 -9.65
C PHE A 220 16.61 6.74 -8.73
N ASN A 221 15.35 6.33 -8.76
CA ASN A 221 14.83 5.24 -7.94
C ASN A 221 15.36 3.86 -8.40
N ARG A 222 15.75 3.70 -9.67
CA ARG A 222 16.32 2.44 -10.21
C ARG A 222 17.80 2.25 -9.86
N ASN A 223 18.53 3.33 -9.60
CA ASN A 223 19.98 3.32 -9.41
C ASN A 223 20.42 3.36 -7.93
N PHE A 224 19.51 3.06 -6.99
CA PHE A 224 19.78 3.00 -5.55
C PHE A 224 20.52 4.24 -4.98
N GLY A 225 20.25 5.42 -5.54
CA GLY A 225 20.79 6.68 -5.01
C GLY A 225 22.29 6.93 -5.24
N THR A 226 22.95 6.22 -6.15
CA THR A 226 24.42 6.30 -6.34
C THR A 226 24.92 7.57 -7.06
N SER A 227 24.05 8.30 -7.75
CA SER A 227 24.25 9.67 -8.23
C SER A 227 22.90 10.25 -8.66
N PHE A 228 22.65 11.55 -8.42
CA PHE A 228 21.44 12.19 -8.93
C PHE A 228 21.68 13.54 -9.58
N VAL A 229 20.99 13.71 -10.70
CA VAL A 229 20.89 14.96 -11.44
C VAL A 229 19.54 15.56 -11.09
N GLN A 230 19.56 16.81 -10.64
CA GLN A 230 18.35 17.62 -10.56
C GLN A 230 18.08 18.25 -11.91
N TYR A 231 16.83 18.20 -12.32
CA TYR A 231 16.32 18.88 -13.49
C TYR A 231 15.54 20.09 -13.06
N ILE A 232 16.06 21.26 -13.40
CA ILE A 232 15.40 22.53 -13.12
C ILE A 232 14.65 22.97 -14.37
N GLN A 233 13.34 23.14 -14.23
CA GLN A 233 12.44 23.53 -15.30
C GLN A 233 11.45 24.59 -14.80
N ASN A 234 11.26 25.65 -15.58
CA ASN A 234 10.18 26.59 -15.31
C ASN A 234 8.89 26.12 -15.97
N TYR A 235 7.77 26.33 -15.28
CA TYR A 235 6.44 26.04 -15.76
C TYR A 235 5.57 27.29 -15.71
N GLU A 236 4.76 27.49 -16.74
CA GLU A 236 3.70 28.50 -16.76
C GLU A 236 2.40 27.79 -17.15
N CYS A 237 1.40 27.82 -16.26
CA CYS A 237 0.14 27.08 -16.44
C CYS A 237 0.37 25.59 -16.78
N GLY A 238 1.39 24.97 -16.18
CA GLY A 238 1.69 23.54 -16.36
C GLY A 238 2.49 23.21 -17.61
N LEU A 239 2.77 24.18 -18.48
CA LEU A 239 3.60 24.01 -19.67
C LEU A 239 5.06 24.36 -19.38
N LYS A 240 5.98 23.50 -19.80
CA LYS A 240 7.43 23.74 -19.70
C LYS A 240 7.78 25.02 -20.47
N LYS A 241 8.49 25.93 -19.83
CA LYS A 241 9.00 27.18 -20.41
C LYS A 241 10.49 27.34 -20.12
N GLY A 242 11.22 27.84 -21.11
CA GLY A 242 12.67 28.02 -21.02
C GLY A 242 13.44 26.71 -21.07
N GLU A 243 14.76 26.82 -20.95
CA GLU A 243 15.67 25.68 -21.06
C GLU A 243 15.69 24.83 -19.79
N LEU A 244 15.77 23.51 -19.99
CA LEU A 244 15.99 22.54 -18.93
C LEU A 244 17.44 22.64 -18.45
N THR A 245 17.64 22.94 -17.17
CA THR A 245 18.99 22.96 -16.58
C THR A 245 19.23 21.68 -15.80
N GLN A 246 20.34 21.00 -16.09
CA GLN A 246 20.79 19.84 -15.33
C GLN A 246 21.83 20.28 -14.30
N GLN A 247 21.65 19.87 -13.05
CA GLN A 247 22.62 20.13 -11.99
C GLN A 247 22.98 18.81 -11.30
N PRO A 248 24.26 18.38 -11.33
CA PRO A 248 24.69 17.29 -10.49
C PRO A 248 24.57 17.71 -9.03
N PHE A 249 23.85 16.93 -8.24
CA PHE A 249 23.77 17.17 -6.81
C PHE A 249 25.04 16.63 -6.15
N ARG A 250 25.73 17.49 -5.39
CA ARG A 250 26.94 17.13 -4.62
C ARG A 250 26.62 16.93 -3.16
#